data_AF-A0A9W9R9V6-F1
#
_entry.id   AF-A0A9W9R9V6-F1
#
_cell.length_a   1.000
_cell.length_b   1.000
_cell.length_c   1.000
_cell.angle_alpha   90.00
_cell.angle_beta   90.00
_cell.angle_gamma   90.00
#
_symmetry.space_group_name_H-M   'P 1'
#
loop_
_entity.id
_entity.type
_entity.pdbx_description
1 polymer ?
#
loop_
_entity_poly.entity_id
_entity_poly.type
_entity_poly.pdbx_seq_one_letter_code
_entity_poly.pdbx_strand_id
1 'polypeptide(L)'
;MEKLPAGATREGGQETPKIPIPIPVPVKVDLPANSTWTSEATHLELSTYFDPQKPNISRDFGLDGLQPIIRDTESDIFLLQDASRNFYQWSSWDGDMWHLVDLKDIQEAAYAIMRDSGILRKTQVWNLDRLEERI
;
A
#
# COMPACT_ATOMS: atom_id res chain seq x y z
N MET A 1 24.55 -29.71 -49.43
CA MET A 1 25.39 -28.78 -48.64
C MET A 1 24.94 -27.37 -48.97
N GLU A 2 24.01 -26.81 -48.20
CA GLU A 2 23.69 -25.38 -48.23
C GLU A 2 24.34 -24.73 -47.00
N LYS A 3 25.15 -23.71 -47.25
CA LYS A 3 25.91 -22.98 -46.23
C LYS A 3 25.04 -21.84 -45.69
N LEU A 4 24.76 -21.85 -44.38
CA LEU A 4 24.20 -20.70 -43.67
C LEU A 4 25.27 -19.60 -43.53
N PRO A 5 24.92 -18.30 -43.64
CA PRO A 5 25.85 -17.20 -43.42
C PRO A 5 26.19 -17.02 -41.93
N ALA A 6 27.44 -16.62 -41.69
CA ALA A 6 27.99 -16.34 -40.37
C ALA A 6 27.36 -15.06 -39.77
N GLY A 7 26.85 -15.13 -38.54
CA GLY A 7 26.52 -13.93 -37.77
C GLY A 7 25.27 -13.94 -36.87
N ALA A 8 24.52 -15.03 -36.73
CA ALA A 8 23.36 -15.06 -35.83
C ALA A 8 23.66 -15.81 -34.51
N THR A 9 24.19 -15.10 -33.52
CA THR A 9 24.20 -15.56 -32.13
C THR A 9 23.04 -14.91 -31.37
N ARG A 10 22.00 -15.72 -31.14
CA ARG A 10 21.24 -15.91 -29.89
C ARG A 10 21.04 -14.70 -28.95
N GLU A 11 19.79 -14.26 -28.81
CA GLU A 11 19.25 -13.82 -27.52
C GLU A 11 17.85 -14.42 -27.33
N GLY A 12 17.81 -15.70 -26.93
CA GLY A 12 16.67 -16.22 -26.19
C GLY A 12 16.83 -15.70 -24.77
N GLY A 13 16.29 -14.52 -24.49
CA GLY A 13 16.17 -14.01 -23.13
C GLY A 13 15.40 -15.04 -22.32
N GLN A 14 16.09 -15.76 -21.43
CA GLN A 14 15.42 -16.46 -20.35
C GLN A 14 14.68 -15.38 -19.57
N GLU A 15 13.36 -15.35 -19.71
CA GLU A 15 12.51 -14.70 -18.72
C GLU A 15 12.91 -15.31 -17.38
N THR A 16 13.67 -14.55 -16.61
CA THR A 16 13.94 -14.90 -15.22
C THR A 16 12.57 -15.05 -14.58
N PRO A 17 12.26 -16.18 -13.92
CA PRO A 17 11.00 -16.32 -13.21
C PRO A 17 10.89 -15.12 -12.26
N LYS A 18 9.95 -14.20 -12.53
CA LYS A 18 9.67 -13.11 -11.59
C LYS A 18 9.28 -13.79 -10.30
N ILE A 19 10.18 -13.78 -9.32
CA ILE A 19 9.88 -14.29 -7.98
C ILE A 19 8.64 -13.52 -7.53
N PRO A 20 7.53 -14.20 -7.20
CA PRO A 20 6.33 -13.51 -6.75
C PRO A 20 6.69 -12.65 -5.54
N ILE A 21 6.48 -11.34 -5.66
CA ILE A 21 6.64 -10.44 -4.52
C ILE A 21 5.57 -10.85 -3.50
N PRO A 22 5.95 -11.17 -2.24
CA PRO A 22 4.99 -11.61 -1.24
C PRO A 22 3.94 -10.53 -0.98
N ILE A 23 2.69 -10.96 -0.77
CA ILE A 23 1.63 -10.09 -0.26
C ILE A 23 2.05 -9.61 1.14
N PRO A 24 1.84 -8.31 1.48
CA PRO A 24 2.16 -7.79 2.79
C PRO A 24 1.50 -8.60 3.92
N VAL A 25 2.25 -8.81 5.01
CA VAL A 25 1.72 -9.43 6.22
C VAL A 25 1.22 -8.34 7.15
N PRO A 26 -0.03 -8.42 7.65
CA PRO A 26 -0.56 -7.41 8.57
C PRO A 26 0.30 -7.26 9.83
N VAL A 27 0.48 -6.03 10.28
CA VAL A 27 1.11 -5.75 11.56
C VAL A 27 0.10 -6.00 12.67
N LYS A 28 0.48 -6.77 13.69
CA LYS A 28 -0.36 -6.98 14.88
C LYS A 28 -0.40 -5.72 15.74
N VAL A 29 -1.59 -5.34 16.16
CA VAL A 29 -1.89 -4.15 16.95
C VAL A 29 -2.93 -4.54 18.00
N ASP A 30 -2.75 -4.11 19.26
CA ASP A 30 -3.76 -4.36 20.30
C ASP A 30 -4.92 -3.39 20.13
N LEU A 31 -6.07 -3.92 19.70
CA LEU A 31 -7.27 -3.13 19.45
C LEU A 31 -8.27 -3.26 20.62
N PRO A 32 -9.02 -2.19 20.94
CA PRO A 32 -10.13 -2.24 21.88
C PRO A 32 -11.14 -3.33 21.53
N ALA A 33 -11.65 -4.02 22.55
CA ALA A 33 -12.74 -4.97 22.37
C ALA A 33 -13.98 -4.26 21.79
N ASN A 34 -14.64 -4.91 20.83
CA ASN A 34 -15.80 -4.38 20.09
C ASN A 34 -15.53 -3.14 19.23
N SER A 35 -14.27 -2.87 18.89
CA SER A 35 -13.94 -1.89 17.86
C SER A 35 -14.39 -2.37 16.47
N THR A 36 -14.78 -1.43 15.60
CA THR A 36 -15.01 -1.69 14.16
C THR A 36 -13.71 -1.83 13.38
N TRP A 37 -12.57 -1.55 14.02
CA TRP A 37 -11.24 -1.67 13.44
C TRP A 37 -10.69 -3.08 13.56
N THR A 38 -9.95 -3.52 12.54
CA THR A 38 -9.35 -4.86 12.46
C THR A 38 -7.94 -4.83 11.88
N SER A 39 -7.07 -5.72 12.36
CA SER A 39 -5.75 -6.03 11.79
C SER A 39 -5.73 -7.40 11.08
N GLU A 40 -6.88 -8.05 10.92
CA GLU A 40 -6.97 -9.39 10.33
C GLU A 40 -6.73 -9.35 8.82
N ALA A 41 -5.84 -10.22 8.32
CA ALA A 41 -5.38 -10.21 6.93
C ALA A 41 -6.53 -10.27 5.90
N THR A 42 -7.58 -11.04 6.21
CA THR A 42 -8.75 -11.23 5.35
C THR A 42 -9.59 -9.96 5.21
N HIS A 43 -9.45 -9.01 6.12
CA HIS A 43 -10.18 -7.75 6.12
C HIS A 43 -9.34 -6.58 5.61
N LEU A 44 -8.03 -6.73 5.38
CA LEU A 44 -7.17 -5.65 4.91
C LEU A 44 -7.12 -5.49 3.39
N GLU A 45 -7.98 -6.20 2.65
CA GLU A 45 -8.12 -6.05 1.20
C GLU A 45 -6.78 -6.17 0.43
N LEU A 46 -5.92 -7.07 0.92
CA LEU A 46 -4.54 -7.20 0.45
C LEU A 46 -4.44 -7.48 -1.05
N SER A 47 -5.29 -8.36 -1.58
CA SER A 47 -5.33 -8.72 -3.01
C SER A 47 -6.02 -7.67 -3.89
N THR A 48 -6.71 -6.71 -3.27
CA THR A 48 -7.49 -5.66 -3.94
C THR A 48 -6.64 -4.39 -4.10
N TYR A 49 -6.08 -3.88 -3.00
CA TYR A 49 -5.40 -2.58 -2.99
C TYR A 49 -3.88 -2.66 -2.83
N PHE A 50 -3.35 -3.79 -2.35
CA PHE A 50 -1.93 -3.95 -1.98
C PHE A 50 -1.22 -5.07 -2.73
N ASP A 51 -1.83 -5.58 -3.80
CA ASP A 51 -1.27 -6.66 -4.60
C ASP A 51 -0.12 -6.10 -5.46
N PRO A 52 1.14 -6.52 -5.23
CA PRO A 52 2.28 -6.00 -5.98
C PRO A 52 2.27 -6.42 -7.46
N GLN A 53 1.42 -7.37 -7.85
CA GLN A 53 1.29 -7.83 -9.23
C GLN A 53 0.22 -7.09 -10.03
N LYS A 54 -0.53 -6.19 -9.39
CA LYS A 54 -1.61 -5.38 -10.00
C LYS A 54 -1.34 -3.89 -9.79
N PRO A 55 -2.05 -3.00 -10.50
CA PRO A 55 -2.17 -1.60 -10.06
C PRO A 55 -2.58 -1.57 -8.58
N ASN A 56 -1.88 -0.77 -7.79
CA ASN A 56 -2.03 -0.77 -6.34
C ASN A 56 -1.75 0.63 -5.78
N ILE A 57 -2.23 0.88 -4.56
CA ILE A 57 -2.19 2.23 -3.98
C ILE A 57 -0.76 2.69 -3.63
N SER A 58 0.19 1.76 -3.45
CA SER A 58 1.60 2.10 -3.27
C SER A 58 2.13 2.83 -4.49
N ARG A 59 1.81 2.33 -5.69
CA ARG A 59 2.20 2.94 -6.97
C ARG A 59 1.46 4.26 -7.22
N ASP A 60 0.14 4.28 -7.04
CA ASP A 60 -0.70 5.46 -7.32
C ASP A 60 -0.21 6.72 -6.58
N PHE A 61 0.36 6.56 -5.38
CA PHE A 61 0.87 7.65 -4.54
C PHE A 61 2.39 7.75 -4.50
N GLY A 62 3.12 6.90 -5.22
CA GLY A 62 4.59 6.85 -5.21
C GLY A 62 5.18 6.56 -3.83
N LEU A 63 4.51 5.71 -3.04
CA LEU A 63 4.92 5.35 -1.69
C LEU A 63 5.43 3.91 -1.64
N ASP A 64 6.75 3.74 -1.57
CA ASP A 64 7.39 2.42 -1.57
C ASP A 64 7.02 1.60 -0.33
N GLY A 65 6.67 0.33 -0.55
CA GLY A 65 6.41 -0.64 0.52
C GLY A 65 5.19 -0.30 1.38
N LEU A 66 4.23 0.43 0.84
CA LEU A 66 2.99 0.79 1.52
C LEU A 66 2.18 -0.47 1.84
N GLN A 67 1.87 -0.67 3.12
CA GLN A 67 1.14 -1.84 3.61
C GLN A 67 0.06 -1.42 4.61
N PRO A 68 -1.06 -2.16 4.69
CA PRO A 68 -2.11 -1.87 5.65
C PRO A 68 -1.74 -2.42 7.03
N ILE A 69 -2.05 -1.64 8.06
CA ILE A 69 -1.91 -2.00 9.48
C ILE A 69 -3.27 -2.40 10.04
N ILE A 70 -4.24 -1.48 9.97
CA ILE A 70 -5.61 -1.70 10.38
C ILE A 70 -6.59 -1.08 9.39
N ARG A 71 -7.82 -1.59 9.37
CA ARG A 71 -8.95 -1.05 8.60
C ARG A 71 -10.16 -0.91 9.52
N ASP A 72 -10.91 0.18 9.35
CA ASP A 72 -12.27 0.29 9.86
C ASP A 72 -13.24 -0.43 8.92
N THR A 73 -13.87 -1.49 9.42
CA THR A 73 -14.81 -2.33 8.65
C THR A 73 -16.15 -1.66 8.36
N GLU A 74 -16.47 -0.53 9.00
CA GLU A 74 -17.71 0.21 8.74
C GLU A 74 -17.52 1.38 7.76
N SER A 75 -16.34 2.00 7.76
CA SER A 75 -16.08 3.24 6.99
C SER A 75 -15.05 3.10 5.87
N ASP A 76 -14.44 1.92 5.71
CA ASP A 76 -13.38 1.64 4.73
C ASP A 76 -12.18 2.61 4.80
N ILE A 77 -11.88 3.05 6.02
CA ILE A 77 -10.68 3.83 6.33
C ILE A 77 -9.55 2.87 6.72
N PHE A 78 -8.37 3.09 6.18
CA PHE A 78 -7.18 2.31 6.44
C PHE A 78 -6.10 3.16 7.13
N LEU A 79 -5.42 2.56 8.11
CA LEU A 79 -4.09 2.99 8.55
C LEU A 79 -3.04 2.21 7.79
N LEU A 80 -2.12 2.91 7.14
CA LEU A 80 -1.06 2.34 6.33
C LEU A 80 0.31 2.74 6.87
N GLN A 81 1.33 1.96 6.52
CA GLN A 81 2.73 2.29 6.77
C GLN A 81 3.58 2.05 5.53
N ASP A 82 4.51 2.95 5.22
CA ASP A 82 5.49 2.77 4.14
C ASP A 82 6.78 2.08 4.62
N ALA A 83 7.69 1.81 3.68
CA ALA A 83 9.00 1.24 3.98
C ALA A 83 9.87 2.12 4.90
N SER A 84 9.62 3.43 4.92
CA SER A 84 10.31 4.42 5.76
C SER A 84 9.68 4.57 7.15
N ARG A 85 8.68 3.76 7.49
CA ARG A 85 7.92 3.77 8.75
C ARG A 85 7.04 5.02 8.95
N ASN A 86 6.72 5.77 7.90
CA ASN A 86 5.72 6.83 7.99
C ASN A 86 4.31 6.24 7.96
N PHE A 87 3.34 6.95 8.55
CA PHE A 87 1.96 6.50 8.68
C PHE A 87 1.00 7.31 7.82
N TYR A 88 0.03 6.63 7.22
CA TYR A 88 -0.94 7.26 6.34
C TYR A 88 -2.36 6.81 6.67
N GLN A 89 -3.30 7.74 6.56
CA GLN A 89 -4.72 7.44 6.50
C GLN A 89 -5.15 7.42 5.04
N TRP A 90 -5.86 6.39 4.62
CA TRP A 90 -6.44 6.30 3.29
C TRP A 90 -7.92 5.91 3.37
N SER A 91 -8.76 6.60 2.61
CA SER A 91 -10.19 6.29 2.46
C SER A 91 -10.39 5.63 1.10
N SER A 92 -10.88 4.39 1.05
CA SER A 92 -11.20 3.77 -0.24
C SER A 92 -12.43 4.38 -0.90
N TRP A 93 -13.26 5.10 -0.14
CA TRP A 93 -14.46 5.78 -0.65
C TRP A 93 -14.10 7.05 -1.44
N ASP A 94 -13.29 7.92 -0.84
CA ASP A 94 -12.90 9.19 -1.48
C ASP A 94 -11.63 9.04 -2.34
N GLY A 95 -10.84 8.00 -2.07
CA GLY A 95 -9.54 7.77 -2.67
C GLY A 95 -8.45 8.72 -2.18
N ASP A 96 -8.73 9.54 -1.17
CA ASP A 96 -7.76 10.49 -0.61
C ASP A 96 -6.81 9.80 0.38
N MET A 97 -5.55 10.23 0.34
CA MET A 97 -4.51 9.79 1.26
C MET A 97 -3.94 10.96 2.04
N TRP A 98 -3.73 10.75 3.33
CA TRP A 98 -3.24 11.75 4.26
C TRP A 98 -2.04 11.20 5.02
N HIS A 99 -0.91 11.91 4.96
CA HIS A 99 0.25 11.63 5.80
C HIS A 99 -0.05 12.09 7.23
N LEU A 100 0.09 11.18 8.19
CA LEU A 100 -0.12 11.42 9.60
C LEU A 100 1.21 11.85 10.24
N VAL A 101 1.33 13.15 10.50
CA VAL A 101 2.61 13.78 10.85
C VAL A 101 2.96 13.53 12.31
N ASP A 102 4.25 13.45 12.62
CA ASP A 102 4.83 13.33 13.96
C ASP A 102 4.54 12.01 14.70
N LEU A 103 3.88 11.05 14.07
CA LEU A 103 3.67 9.70 14.62
C LEU A 103 4.90 8.82 14.36
N LYS A 104 5.39 8.15 15.41
CA LYS A 104 6.56 7.24 15.31
C LYS A 104 6.27 5.82 15.77
N ASP A 105 5.18 5.64 16.50
CA ASP A 105 4.80 4.37 17.09
C ASP A 105 3.50 3.84 16.46
N ILE A 106 3.46 2.53 16.19
CA ILE A 106 2.32 1.89 15.51
C ILE A 106 1.07 1.92 16.39
N GLN A 107 1.22 1.76 17.71
CA GLN A 107 0.09 1.84 18.64
C GLN A 107 -0.41 3.26 18.76
N GLU A 108 0.48 4.24 18.87
CA GLU A 108 0.12 5.66 18.84
C GLU A 108 -0.67 6.01 17.56
N ALA A 109 -0.22 5.53 16.40
CA ALA A 109 -0.90 5.77 15.13
C ALA A 109 -2.27 5.11 15.06
N ALA A 110 -2.39 3.85 15.52
CA ALA A 110 -3.66 3.15 15.61
C ALA A 110 -4.65 3.87 16.54
N TYR A 111 -4.22 4.27 17.73
CA TYR A 111 -5.10 5.02 18.65
C TYR A 111 -5.48 6.39 18.09
N ALA A 112 -4.56 7.08 17.41
CA ALA A 112 -4.82 8.41 16.88
C ALA A 112 -5.88 8.41 15.78
N ILE A 113 -5.78 7.48 14.82
CA ILE A 113 -6.76 7.37 13.72
C ILE A 113 -8.12 6.90 14.24
N MET A 114 -8.16 5.97 15.20
CA MET A 114 -9.39 5.49 15.82
C MET A 114 -10.15 6.57 16.59
N ARG A 115 -9.43 7.54 17.18
CA ARG A 115 -10.04 8.61 17.98
C ARG A 115 -10.58 9.75 17.12
N ASP A 116 -10.17 9.83 15.85
CA ASP A 116 -10.36 10.93 14.89
C ASP A 116 -10.61 12.30 15.54
N SER A 117 -9.69 12.71 16.41
CA SER A 117 -9.95 13.79 17.37
C SER A 117 -9.67 15.19 16.81
N GLY A 118 -9.34 15.32 15.52
CA GLY A 118 -8.83 16.59 14.96
C GLY A 118 -7.50 17.08 15.56
N ILE A 119 -6.94 16.35 16.54
CA ILE A 119 -5.62 16.61 17.14
C ILE A 119 -4.50 16.20 16.18
N LEU A 120 -4.78 15.26 15.29
CA LEU A 120 -3.80 14.73 14.37
C LEU A 120 -3.48 15.74 13.28
N ARG A 121 -2.23 16.19 13.23
CA ARG A 121 -1.74 16.96 12.11
C ARG A 121 -1.62 16.03 10.91
N LYS A 122 -2.29 16.40 9.82
CA LYS A 122 -2.27 15.65 8.57
C LYS A 122 -1.97 16.53 7.37
N THR A 123 -1.30 15.96 6.38
CA THR A 123 -1.01 16.61 5.11
C THR A 123 -1.49 15.72 3.98
N GLN A 124 -2.26 16.27 3.04
CA GLN A 124 -2.74 15.49 1.89
C GLN A 124 -1.56 15.00 1.05
N VAL A 125 -1.59 13.75 0.65
CA VAL A 125 -0.67 13.14 -0.30
C VAL A 125 -1.32 13.16 -1.68
N TRP A 126 -0.59 13.65 -2.67
CA TRP A 126 -1.10 13.76 -4.03
C TRP A 126 -0.98 12.42 -4.75
N ASN A 127 -2.05 12.04 -5.44
CA ASN A 127 -2.05 10.88 -6.33
C ASN A 127 -1.29 11.24 -7.62
N LEU A 128 -0.19 10.54 -7.89
CA LEU A 128 0.72 10.80 -9.01
C LEU A 128 0.14 10.28 -10.32
N ASP A 129 -0.48 9.09 -10.31
CA ASP A 129 -0.99 8.45 -11.53
C ASP A 129 -2.26 9.15 -12.07
N ARG A 130 -3.10 9.76 -11.22
CA ARG A 130 -4.24 10.60 -11.67
C ARG A 130 -3.82 11.92 -12.32
N LEU A 131 -2.58 12.37 -12.12
CA LEU A 131 -2.10 13.64 -12.68
C LEU A 131 -1.74 13.49 -14.17
N GLU A 132 -1.33 12.29 -14.60
CA GLU A 132 -0.91 12.03 -15.99
C GLU A 132 -2.09 11.98 -16.98
N GLU A 133 -3.33 11.78 -16.51
CA GLU A 133 -4.53 11.77 -17.36
C GLU A 133 -5.17 13.17 -17.58
N ARG A 134 -4.54 14.24 -17.08
CA ARG A 134 -5.09 15.63 -17.12
C ARG A 134 -4.33 16.62 -18.01
N ILE A 135 -3.46 16.17 -18.92
CA ILE A 135 -2.71 17.04 -19.84
C ILE A 135 -3.13 16.82 -21.29
#